data_AF-A0A2D5HB80-F1
#
_entry.id   AF-A0A2D5HB80-F1
#
_cell.length_a   1.000
_cell.length_b   1.000
_cell.length_c   1.000
_cell.angle_alpha   90.00
_cell.angle_beta   90.00
_cell.angle_gamma   90.00
#
_symmetry.space_group_name_H-M   'P 1'
#
loop_
_entity.id
_entity.type
_entity.pdbx_description
1 polymer ?
#
loop_
_entity_poly.entity_id
_entity_poly.type
_entity_poly.pdbx_seq_one_letter_code
_entity_poly.pdbx_strand_id
1 'polypeptide(L)'
;MSLTALMTAALLGQSAFSLGMETPAADRMHDVAYQELSQGRSEAALRKLESSSAVEAGDPAALINLGSAYASAGRTDKAIAAYRAAIATQDRYSLELADGSWVDSRLAARTALKNLLTSTARASR
;
A
#
# COMPACT_ATOMS: atom_id res chain seq x y z
N MET A 1 18.29 47.54 51.85
CA MET A 1 16.90 47.93 51.52
C MET A 1 16.96 48.44 50.08
N SER A 2 16.35 47.85 49.07
CA SER A 2 14.99 47.29 49.00
C SER A 2 14.89 46.15 47.97
N LEU A 3 14.03 45.19 48.28
CA LEU A 3 13.43 44.19 47.41
C LEU A 3 12.51 44.83 46.34
N THR A 4 12.35 44.15 45.20
CA THR A 4 11.21 44.09 44.22
C THR A 4 11.75 44.18 42.77
N ALA A 5 11.34 43.39 41.78
CA ALA A 5 10.31 42.36 41.66
C ALA A 5 10.68 41.39 40.51
N LEU A 6 10.29 40.11 40.67
CA LEU A 6 10.13 39.12 39.61
C LEU A 6 9.02 39.54 38.63
N MET A 7 9.18 39.23 37.33
CA MET A 7 8.15 38.76 36.37
C MET A 7 8.83 38.57 34.99
N THR A 8 9.25 37.35 34.64
CA THR A 8 8.55 36.45 33.69
C THR A 8 8.29 37.04 32.30
N ALA A 9 9.10 36.64 31.32
CA ALA A 9 8.64 36.41 29.96
C ALA A 9 9.28 35.11 29.48
N ALA A 10 8.54 34.01 29.68
CA ALA A 10 8.87 32.71 29.15
C ALA A 10 8.98 32.83 27.63
N LEU A 11 10.18 32.58 27.10
CA LEU A 11 10.36 32.22 25.71
C LEU A 11 9.48 30.99 25.48
N LEU A 12 8.33 31.17 24.82
CA LEU A 12 7.52 30.05 24.35
C LEU A 12 8.38 29.29 23.34
N GLY A 13 9.05 28.26 23.86
CA GLY A 13 9.67 27.23 23.07
C GLY A 13 8.63 26.74 22.09
N GLN A 14 8.98 26.81 20.82
CA GLN A 14 8.27 26.18 19.73
C GLN A 14 8.40 24.67 19.90
N SER A 15 7.65 24.10 20.83
CA SER A 15 7.38 22.68 20.87
C SER A 15 5.99 22.51 20.26
N ALA A 16 5.94 22.55 18.94
CA ALA A 16 4.96 21.77 18.22
C ALA A 16 5.17 20.33 18.70
N PHE A 17 4.38 19.95 19.69
CA PHE A 17 4.21 18.57 20.11
C PHE A 17 3.49 17.91 18.94
N SER A 18 4.26 17.57 17.90
CA SER A 18 3.88 16.57 16.93
C SER A 18 3.73 15.30 17.75
N LEU A 19 2.49 15.04 18.19
CA LEU A 19 2.05 13.73 18.62
C LEU A 19 2.62 12.76 17.59
N GLY A 20 3.58 11.96 18.04
CA GLY A 20 4.14 10.87 17.29
C GLY A 20 3.01 9.91 16.95
N MET A 21 2.31 10.21 15.85
CA MET A 21 1.95 9.19 14.90
C MET A 21 3.28 8.72 14.32
N GLU A 22 4.00 7.95 15.12
CA GLU A 22 4.91 6.96 14.58
C GLU A 22 4.00 6.12 13.70
N THR A 23 3.98 6.42 12.40
CA THR A 23 3.32 5.59 11.43
C THR A 23 4.32 4.49 11.17
N PRO A 24 4.26 3.31 11.84
CA PRO A 24 5.28 2.28 11.68
C PRO A 24 5.07 1.52 10.35
N ALA A 25 4.40 2.18 9.39
CA ALA A 25 3.99 1.67 8.10
C ALA A 25 4.58 2.48 6.93
N ALA A 26 5.01 3.74 7.16
CA ALA A 26 5.55 4.58 6.08
C ALA A 26 6.92 4.08 5.58
N ASP A 27 7.71 3.43 6.45
CA ASP A 27 9.09 3.02 6.15
C ASP A 27 9.19 1.60 5.52
N ARG A 28 8.06 0.91 5.31
CA ARG A 28 8.01 -0.39 4.63
C ARG A 28 7.46 -0.32 3.21
N MET A 29 7.47 0.84 2.58
CA MET A 29 7.23 0.96 1.14
C MET A 29 8.47 0.43 0.38
N HIS A 30 8.71 -0.88 0.47
CA HIS A 30 9.63 -1.57 -0.42
C HIS A 30 9.13 -1.37 -1.85
N ASP A 31 10.03 -1.18 -2.81
CA ASP A 31 9.70 -1.00 -4.22
C ASP A 31 8.97 -2.25 -4.78
N VAL A 32 7.64 -2.27 -4.63
CA VAL A 32 6.71 -3.37 -4.93
C VAL A 32 6.35 -3.47 -6.42
N ALA A 33 7.33 -3.26 -7.31
CA ALA A 33 7.16 -3.32 -8.77
C ALA A 33 6.17 -2.31 -9.37
N TYR A 34 5.95 -1.19 -8.67
CA TYR A 34 5.03 -0.13 -9.11
C TYR A 34 5.45 0.47 -10.47
N GLN A 35 6.75 0.66 -10.67
CA GLN A 35 7.28 1.24 -11.90
C GLN A 35 7.02 0.34 -13.11
N GLU A 36 7.25 -0.95 -12.98
CA GLU A 36 7.05 -1.92 -14.06
C GLU A 36 5.56 -2.06 -14.40
N LEU A 37 4.69 -2.08 -13.38
CA LEU A 37 3.24 -2.12 -13.56
C LEU A 37 2.70 -0.86 -14.25
N SER A 38 3.12 0.33 -13.82
CA SER A 38 2.69 1.60 -14.45
C SER A 38 3.12 1.73 -15.91
N GLN A 39 4.21 1.03 -16.30
CA GLN A 39 4.70 0.98 -17.68
C GLN A 39 4.12 -0.19 -18.50
N GLY A 40 3.19 -0.98 -17.93
CA GLY A 40 2.60 -2.15 -18.59
C GLY A 40 3.59 -3.31 -18.81
N ARG A 41 4.73 -3.32 -18.13
CA ARG A 41 5.79 -4.33 -18.26
C ARG A 41 5.50 -5.53 -17.37
N SER A 42 4.37 -6.19 -17.62
CA SER A 42 3.81 -7.26 -16.76
C SER A 42 4.80 -8.39 -16.46
N GLU A 43 5.54 -8.87 -17.46
CA GLU A 43 6.52 -9.95 -17.26
C GLU A 43 7.75 -9.50 -16.45
N ALA A 44 8.14 -8.23 -16.54
CA ALA A 44 9.22 -7.68 -15.70
C ALA A 44 8.75 -7.52 -14.25
N ALA A 45 7.53 -7.03 -14.05
CA ALA A 45 6.90 -6.96 -12.74
C ALA A 45 6.79 -8.33 -12.10
N LEU A 46 6.36 -9.37 -12.85
CA LEU A 46 6.29 -10.74 -12.36
C LEU A 46 7.64 -11.26 -11.88
N ARG A 47 8.71 -11.12 -12.67
CA ARG A 47 10.04 -11.55 -12.25
C ARG A 47 10.50 -10.89 -10.95
N LYS A 48 10.22 -9.59 -10.80
CA LYS A 48 10.58 -8.82 -9.59
C LYS A 48 9.76 -9.25 -8.37
N LEU A 49 8.46 -9.50 -8.56
CA LEU A 49 7.54 -9.86 -7.48
C LEU A 49 7.66 -11.32 -7.05
N GLU A 50 7.88 -12.26 -7.98
CA GLU A 50 8.05 -13.67 -7.68
C GLU A 50 9.33 -13.94 -6.87
N SER A 51 10.36 -13.10 -6.99
CA SER A 51 11.57 -13.16 -6.16
C SER A 51 11.53 -12.25 -4.93
N SER A 52 10.40 -11.60 -4.65
CA SER A 52 10.31 -10.61 -3.58
C SER A 52 10.02 -11.28 -2.24
N SER A 53 10.89 -11.05 -1.25
CA SER A 53 10.65 -11.49 0.13
C SER A 53 9.39 -10.87 0.74
N ALA A 54 8.89 -9.75 0.21
CA ALA A 54 7.63 -9.16 0.63
C ALA A 54 6.43 -10.04 0.26
N VAL A 55 6.48 -10.73 -0.89
CA VAL A 55 5.44 -11.71 -1.27
C VAL A 55 5.49 -12.92 -0.34
N GLU A 56 6.70 -13.42 -0.03
CA GLU A 56 6.89 -14.52 0.92
C GLU A 56 6.41 -14.17 2.33
N ALA A 57 6.66 -12.92 2.76
CA ALA A 57 6.20 -12.39 4.05
C ALA A 57 4.68 -12.14 4.09
N GLY A 58 3.96 -12.30 2.98
CA GLY A 58 2.52 -12.05 2.90
C GLY A 58 2.15 -10.58 2.97
N ASP A 59 3.03 -9.68 2.51
CA ASP A 59 2.76 -8.26 2.44
C ASP A 59 1.55 -8.00 1.52
N PRO A 60 0.46 -7.36 2.01
CA PRO A 60 -0.74 -7.19 1.21
C PRO A 60 -0.52 -6.31 -0.02
N ALA A 61 0.38 -5.32 0.00
CA ALA A 61 0.65 -4.48 -1.16
C ALA A 61 1.40 -5.27 -2.24
N ALA A 62 2.41 -6.06 -1.85
CA ALA A 62 3.14 -6.93 -2.77
C ALA A 62 2.21 -7.98 -3.40
N LEU A 63 1.31 -8.58 -2.64
CA LEU A 63 0.31 -9.54 -3.14
C LEU A 63 -0.69 -8.90 -4.11
N ILE A 64 -1.13 -7.66 -3.87
CA ILE A 64 -1.98 -6.90 -4.80
C ILE A 64 -1.24 -6.63 -6.11
N ASN A 65 0.02 -6.23 -6.04
CA ASN A 65 0.84 -5.95 -7.22
C ASN A 65 1.13 -7.22 -8.01
N LEU A 66 1.35 -8.36 -7.33
CA LEU A 66 1.48 -9.66 -7.96
C LEU A 66 0.20 -10.08 -8.68
N GLY A 67 -0.97 -9.87 -8.06
CA GLY A 67 -2.26 -10.07 -8.71
C GLY A 67 -2.44 -9.21 -9.96
N SER A 68 -2.01 -7.95 -9.90
CA SER A 68 -2.09 -6.99 -11.02
C SER A 68 -1.18 -7.38 -12.17
N ALA A 69 0.03 -7.84 -11.85
CA ALA A 69 1.00 -8.35 -12.83
C ALA A 69 0.47 -9.61 -13.53
N TYR A 70 -0.09 -10.56 -12.77
CA TYR A 70 -0.70 -11.76 -13.33
C TYR A 70 -1.91 -11.45 -14.22
N ALA A 71 -2.78 -10.52 -13.79
CA ALA A 71 -3.95 -10.11 -14.59
C ALA A 71 -3.52 -9.48 -15.92
N SER A 72 -2.52 -8.60 -15.87
CA SER A 72 -1.99 -7.92 -17.07
C SER A 72 -1.24 -8.88 -18.00
N ALA A 73 -0.76 -10.01 -17.50
CA ALA A 73 -0.17 -11.10 -18.29
C ALA A 73 -1.20 -12.15 -18.77
N GLY A 74 -2.51 -11.94 -18.52
CA GLY A 74 -3.57 -12.87 -18.90
C GLY A 74 -3.64 -14.14 -18.05
N ARG A 75 -2.89 -14.21 -16.94
CA ARG A 75 -2.84 -15.36 -16.02
C ARG A 75 -3.92 -15.23 -14.95
N THR A 76 -5.19 -15.27 -15.38
CA THR A 76 -6.37 -14.91 -14.56
C THR A 76 -6.47 -15.70 -13.25
N ASP A 77 -6.26 -17.02 -13.27
CA ASP A 77 -6.37 -17.84 -12.05
C ASP A 77 -5.34 -17.47 -10.98
N LYS A 78 -4.09 -17.20 -11.41
CA LYS A 78 -3.01 -16.75 -10.52
C LYS A 78 -3.31 -15.36 -9.96
N ALA A 79 -3.88 -14.47 -10.77
CA ALA A 79 -4.30 -13.15 -10.32
C ALA A 79 -5.37 -13.24 -9.22
N ILE A 80 -6.39 -14.08 -9.41
CA ILE A 80 -7.43 -14.33 -8.41
C ILE A 80 -6.82 -14.86 -7.11
N ALA A 81 -5.91 -15.83 -7.19
CA ALA A 81 -5.25 -16.40 -6.03
C ALA A 81 -4.47 -15.34 -5.23
N ALA A 82 -3.68 -14.50 -5.91
CA ALA A 82 -2.91 -13.44 -5.27
C ALA A 82 -3.80 -12.39 -4.59
N TYR A 83 -4.88 -11.94 -5.24
CA TYR A 83 -5.82 -11.01 -4.61
C TYR A 83 -6.52 -11.62 -3.39
N ARG A 84 -6.88 -12.91 -3.45
CA ARG A 84 -7.46 -13.61 -2.29
C ARG A 84 -6.47 -13.72 -1.13
N ALA A 85 -5.20 -13.99 -1.42
CA ALA A 85 -4.15 -13.99 -0.41
C ALA A 85 -4.04 -12.60 0.27
N ALA A 86 -4.01 -11.51 -0.51
CA ALA A 86 -4.00 -10.15 0.02
C ALA A 86 -5.23 -9.83 0.91
N ILE A 87 -6.41 -10.35 0.57
CA ILE A 87 -7.63 -10.18 1.39
C ILE A 87 -7.52 -10.93 2.72
N ALA A 88 -6.78 -12.03 2.76
CA ALA A 88 -6.64 -12.90 3.93
C ALA A 88 -5.57 -12.42 4.92
N THR A 89 -4.68 -11.50 4.55
CA THR A 89 -3.63 -10.97 5.44
C THR A 89 -4.25 -10.26 6.64
N GLN A 90 -3.67 -10.41 7.84
CA GLN A 90 -4.16 -9.66 9.00
C GLN A 90 -3.82 -8.17 8.91
N ASP A 91 -2.64 -7.87 8.36
CA ASP A 91 -2.17 -6.52 8.12
C ASP A 91 -3.07 -5.76 7.13
N ARG A 92 -3.35 -4.50 7.47
CA ARG A 92 -4.07 -3.54 6.64
C ARG A 92 -3.21 -2.29 6.50
N TYR A 93 -2.90 -1.92 5.28
CA TYR A 93 -2.18 -0.67 5.00
C TYR A 93 -3.13 0.34 4.38
N SER A 94 -3.01 1.60 4.77
CA SER A 94 -3.64 2.70 4.05
C SER A 94 -2.84 2.95 2.78
N LEU A 95 -3.47 2.75 1.63
CA LEU A 95 -2.93 3.02 0.30
C LEU A 95 -3.58 4.30 -0.23
N GLU A 96 -2.78 5.18 -0.81
CA GLU A 96 -3.29 6.35 -1.54
C GLU A 96 -3.61 5.97 -2.99
N LEU A 97 -4.79 6.34 -3.47
CA LEU A 97 -5.20 6.17 -4.86
C LEU A 97 -4.77 7.36 -5.72
N ALA A 98 -4.89 7.18 -7.04
CA ALA A 98 -4.58 8.23 -8.01
C ALA A 98 -5.44 9.50 -7.87
N ASP A 99 -6.59 9.44 -7.19
CA ASP A 99 -7.47 10.57 -6.91
C ASP A 99 -7.18 11.24 -5.54
N GLY A 100 -6.13 10.81 -4.84
CA GLY A 100 -5.74 11.31 -3.52
C GLY A 100 -6.57 10.75 -2.36
N SER A 101 -7.52 9.86 -2.62
CA SER A 101 -8.26 9.17 -1.55
C SER A 101 -7.45 8.02 -0.96
N TRP A 102 -7.70 7.72 0.32
CA TRP A 102 -7.05 6.62 1.03
C TRP A 102 -7.98 5.41 1.14
N VAL A 103 -7.43 4.22 0.92
CA VAL A 103 -8.16 2.94 0.97
C VAL A 103 -7.30 1.91 1.68
N ASP A 104 -7.92 1.07 2.49
CA ASP A 104 -7.20 -0.04 3.08
C ASP A 104 -6.85 -1.10 2.01
N SER A 105 -5.68 -1.73 2.15
CA SER A 105 -5.15 -2.73 1.21
C SER A 105 -6.12 -3.87 0.91
N ARG A 106 -6.92 -4.31 1.90
CA ARG A 106 -7.93 -5.35 1.69
C ARG A 106 -9.08 -4.86 0.81
N LEU A 107 -9.55 -3.64 0.98
CA LEU A 107 -10.55 -3.04 0.10
C LEU A 107 -10.00 -2.86 -1.33
N ALA A 108 -8.74 -2.43 -1.48
CA ALA A 108 -8.08 -2.37 -2.78
C ALA A 108 -8.05 -3.76 -3.47
N ALA A 109 -7.64 -4.80 -2.75
CA ALA A 109 -7.61 -6.18 -3.26
C ALA A 109 -9.00 -6.69 -3.68
N ARG A 110 -10.04 -6.41 -2.88
CA ARG A 110 -11.44 -6.76 -3.22
C ARG A 110 -11.91 -6.07 -4.48
N THR A 111 -11.57 -4.79 -4.63
CA THR A 111 -11.94 -3.99 -5.80
C THR A 111 -11.26 -4.52 -7.05
N ALA A 112 -9.96 -4.80 -6.97
CA ALA A 112 -9.19 -5.40 -8.07
C ALA A 112 -9.76 -6.77 -8.49
N LEU A 113 -10.06 -7.64 -7.52
CA LEU A 113 -10.68 -8.94 -7.78
C LEU A 113 -12.04 -8.81 -8.47
N LYS A 114 -12.91 -7.92 -7.97
CA LYS A 114 -14.23 -7.67 -8.57
C LYS A 114 -14.10 -7.20 -10.02
N ASN A 115 -13.18 -6.29 -10.30
CA ASN A 115 -12.95 -5.75 -11.64
C ASN A 115 -12.46 -6.85 -12.60
N LEU A 116 -11.50 -7.69 -12.16
CA LEU A 116 -10.99 -8.82 -12.94
C LEU A 116 -12.08 -9.84 -13.29
N LEU A 117 -12.92 -10.21 -12.32
CA LEU A 117 -14.01 -11.16 -12.56
C LEU A 117 -15.05 -10.59 -13.54
N THR A 118 -15.33 -9.29 -13.42
CA THR A 118 -16.26 -8.58 -14.31
C THR A 118 -15.72 -8.49 -15.73
N SER A 119 -14.42 -8.18 -15.91
CA SER A 119 -13.80 -8.12 -17.24
C SER A 119 -13.76 -9.50 -17.90
N THR A 120 -13.39 -10.53 -17.14
CA THR A 120 -13.33 -11.92 -17.63
C THR A 120 -14.72 -12.40 -18.08
N ALA A 121 -15.76 -12.13 -17.30
CA ALA A 121 -17.14 -12.51 -17.64
C ALA A 121 -17.71 -11.76 -18.85
N ARG A 122 -17.16 -10.58 -19.19
CA ARG A 122 -17.51 -9.85 -20.42
C ARG A 122 -16.77 -10.40 -21.63
N ALA A 123 -15.50 -10.80 -21.47
CA ALA A 123 -14.69 -11.36 -22.54
C ALA A 123 -15.14 -12.77 -22.98
N SER A 124 -15.85 -13.50 -22.13
CA SER A 124 -16.37 -14.83 -22.42
C SER A 124 -17.76 -14.87 -23.07
N ARG A 125 -18.33 -13.72 -23.46
CA ARG A 125 -19.63 -13.61 -24.15
C ARG A 125 -19.42 -13.30 -25.62
#